data_AF-H1L1D7-F1
#
_entry.id   AF-H1L1D7-F1
#
_cell.length_a   1.000
_cell.length_b   1.000
_cell.length_c   1.000
_cell.angle_alpha   90.00
_cell.angle_beta   90.00
_cell.angle_gamma   90.00
#
_symmetry.space_group_name_H-M   'P 1'
#
loop_
_entity.id
_entity.type
_entity.pdbx_description
1 polymer ?
#
loop_
_entity_poly.entity_id
_entity_poly.type
_entity_poly.pdbx_seq_one_letter_code
_entity_poly.pdbx_strand_id
1 'polypeptide(L)'
;MSFLTEGSLFMTFILAVKLTGVPSLMGILGNTGAQILWHQAGIFAIISIMVMFMILIVENARKPIDDPDTHLELTMIHEVMILDNSGPDLGLMEFGTFLKFLFFGGILSRLIFPVDFSIGALNYLVFIVGLFAIAFAVGILESIGVRYKLPRNTTFLMSSFAIATLALIFSIRGGIT
;
A
#
# COMPACT_ATOMS: atom_id res chain seq x y z
N MET A 1 -15.62 2.67 1.11
CA MET A 1 -14.26 3.11 1.48
C MET A 1 -13.33 3.11 0.29
N SER A 2 -13.39 2.09 -0.58
CA SER A 2 -12.52 1.91 -1.74
C SER A 2 -12.42 3.10 -2.70
N PHE A 3 -13.48 3.88 -2.93
CA PHE A 3 -13.39 5.08 -3.79
C PHE A 3 -12.33 6.10 -3.33
N LEU A 4 -12.21 6.34 -2.01
CA LEU A 4 -11.21 7.28 -1.47
C LEU A 4 -9.80 6.69 -1.53
N THR A 5 -9.68 5.38 -1.31
CA THR A 5 -8.42 4.64 -1.41
C THR A 5 -7.90 4.61 -2.85
N GLU A 6 -8.79 4.39 -3.83
CA GLU A 6 -8.46 4.47 -5.24
C GLU A 6 -8.02 5.89 -5.61
N GLY A 7 -8.72 6.91 -5.11
CA GLY A 7 -8.33 8.30 -5.28
C GLY A 7 -6.92 8.59 -4.76
N SER A 8 -6.56 8.10 -3.57
CA SER A 8 -5.22 8.30 -3.02
C SER A 8 -4.15 7.53 -3.80
N LEU A 9 -4.45 6.31 -4.25
CA LEU A 9 -3.59 5.52 -5.12
C LEU A 9 -3.29 6.25 -6.43
N PHE A 10 -4.30 6.76 -7.13
CA PHE A 10 -4.09 7.51 -8.37
C PHE A 10 -3.23 8.74 -8.16
N MET A 11 -3.45 9.50 -7.07
CA MET A 11 -2.65 10.68 -6.77
C MET A 11 -1.18 10.33 -6.51
N THR A 12 -0.90 9.21 -5.82
CA THR A 12 0.49 8.75 -5.63
C THR A 12 1.16 8.32 -6.93
N PHE A 13 0.44 7.64 -7.84
CA PHE A 13 1.00 7.28 -9.13
C PHE A 13 1.21 8.47 -10.05
N ILE A 14 0.30 9.45 -10.07
CA ILE A 14 0.50 10.68 -10.85
C ILE A 14 1.75 11.43 -10.37
N LEU A 15 1.96 11.50 -9.05
CA LEU A 15 3.19 12.06 -8.49
C LEU A 15 4.43 11.28 -8.93
N ALA A 16 4.37 9.94 -8.90
CA ALA A 16 5.49 9.11 -9.34
C ALA A 16 5.80 9.26 -10.83
N VAL A 17 4.78 9.34 -11.69
CA VAL A 17 4.93 9.62 -13.14
C VAL A 17 5.54 10.99 -13.36
N LYS A 18 5.12 12.02 -12.60
CA LYS A 18 5.66 13.38 -12.75
C LYS A 18 7.14 13.45 -12.36
N LEU A 19 7.55 12.72 -11.33
CA LEU A 19 8.94 12.72 -10.86
C LEU A 19 9.87 11.87 -11.74
N THR A 20 9.37 10.77 -12.31
CA THR A 20 10.17 9.87 -13.15
C THR A 20 10.10 10.22 -14.64
N GLY A 21 9.07 10.94 -15.07
CA GLY A 21 8.80 11.28 -16.48
C GLY A 21 8.25 10.13 -17.32
N VAL A 22 8.02 8.95 -16.73
CA VAL A 22 7.63 7.74 -17.47
C VAL A 22 6.27 7.20 -16.96
N PRO A 23 5.29 6.97 -17.85
CA PRO A 23 3.95 6.49 -17.44
C PRO A 23 3.86 4.98 -17.19
N SER A 24 4.92 4.22 -17.49
CA SER A 24 4.92 2.76 -17.31
C SER A 24 5.24 2.37 -15.87
N LEU A 25 4.48 1.41 -15.31
CA LEU A 25 4.74 0.88 -13.96
C LEU A 25 6.16 0.30 -13.81
N MET A 26 6.64 -0.40 -14.85
CA MET A 26 8.02 -0.90 -14.89
C MET A 26 9.05 0.23 -14.88
N GLY A 27 8.77 1.35 -15.54
CA GLY A 27 9.64 2.53 -15.52
C GLY A 27 9.68 3.21 -14.15
N ILE A 28 8.55 3.24 -13.44
CA ILE A 28 8.43 3.85 -12.10
C ILE A 28 9.08 2.98 -11.03
N LEU A 29 8.75 1.68 -11.00
CA LEU A 29 9.23 0.72 -9.99
C LEU A 29 10.52 0.01 -10.37
N GLY A 30 10.97 0.18 -11.61
CA GLY A 30 12.25 -0.31 -12.07
C GLY A 30 13.41 0.44 -11.42
N ASN A 31 14.60 -0.15 -11.52
CA ASN A 31 15.82 0.33 -10.87
C ASN A 31 16.02 1.85 -11.00
N THR A 32 15.93 2.33 -12.25
CA THR A 32 16.19 3.74 -12.57
C THR A 32 15.11 4.67 -12.01
N GLY A 33 13.83 4.30 -12.11
CA GLY A 33 12.74 5.14 -11.63
C GLY A 33 12.73 5.27 -10.10
N ALA A 34 12.92 4.14 -9.41
CA ALA A 34 12.92 4.12 -7.95
C ALA A 34 14.14 4.86 -7.38
N GLN A 35 15.32 4.72 -8.00
CA GLN A 35 16.51 5.49 -7.65
C GLN A 35 16.35 6.99 -7.89
N ILE A 36 15.75 7.40 -9.01
CA ILE A 36 15.46 8.81 -9.31
C ILE A 36 14.56 9.43 -8.23
N LEU A 37 13.52 8.72 -7.80
CA LEU A 37 12.62 9.17 -6.74
C LEU A 37 13.37 9.46 -5.43
N TRP A 38 14.29 8.58 -5.02
CA TRP A 38 15.07 8.76 -3.80
C TRP A 38 16.12 9.88 -3.93
N HIS A 39 16.82 9.96 -5.05
CA HIS A 39 17.92 10.91 -5.23
C HIS A 39 17.47 12.35 -5.49
N GLN A 40 16.43 12.55 -6.31
CA GLN A 40 15.96 13.89 -6.67
C GLN A 40 14.89 14.43 -5.72
N ALA A 41 14.11 13.53 -5.11
CA ALA A 41 12.84 13.89 -4.49
C ALA A 41 12.55 13.04 -3.24
N GLY A 42 13.57 12.77 -2.41
CA GLY A 42 13.47 11.83 -1.27
C GLY A 42 12.30 12.10 -0.30
N ILE A 43 11.93 13.37 -0.09
CA ILE A 43 10.77 13.72 0.74
C ILE A 43 9.44 13.21 0.12
N PHE A 44 9.31 13.29 -1.19
CA PHE A 44 8.13 12.83 -1.92
C PHE A 44 8.09 11.31 -2.02
N ALA A 45 9.26 10.66 -2.08
CA ALA A 45 9.38 9.20 -1.98
C ALA A 45 8.86 8.72 -0.61
N ILE A 46 9.28 9.34 0.49
CA ILE A 46 8.81 9.01 1.85
C ILE A 46 7.30 9.20 1.98
N ILE A 47 6.76 10.32 1.48
CA ILE A 47 5.31 10.57 1.50
C ILE A 47 4.56 9.50 0.70
N SER A 48 5.08 9.11 -0.47
CA SER A 48 4.48 8.07 -1.32
C SER A 48 4.48 6.71 -0.62
N ILE A 49 5.59 6.34 0.05
CA ILE A 49 5.68 5.12 0.87
C ILE A 49 4.65 5.17 1.99
N MET A 50 4.53 6.29 2.69
CA MET A 50 3.59 6.45 3.79
C MET A 50 2.13 6.29 3.31
N VAL A 51 1.75 6.96 2.23
CA VAL A 51 0.38 6.85 1.67
C VAL A 51 0.11 5.44 1.15
N MET A 52 1.07 4.82 0.46
CA MET A 52 0.94 3.45 -0.04
C MET A 52 0.83 2.44 1.10
N PHE A 53 1.50 2.69 2.23
CA PHE A 53 1.36 1.87 3.43
C PHE A 53 -0.01 2.06 4.10
N MET A 54 -0.55 3.28 4.14
CA MET A 54 -1.93 3.53 4.60
C MET A 54 -2.95 2.77 3.73
N ILE A 55 -2.78 2.81 2.40
CA ILE A 55 -3.61 2.06 1.45
C ILE A 55 -3.53 0.55 1.71
N LEU A 56 -2.32 0.02 1.95
CA LEU A 56 -2.10 -1.39 2.25
C LEU A 56 -2.90 -1.84 3.48
N ILE A 57 -2.92 -1.05 4.56
CA ILE A 57 -3.69 -1.37 5.77
C ILE A 57 -5.19 -1.36 5.48
N VAL A 58 -5.68 -0.35 4.76
CA VAL A 58 -7.11 -0.22 4.41
C VAL A 58 -7.57 -1.40 3.55
N GLU A 59 -6.87 -1.69 2.45
CA GLU A 59 -7.31 -2.65 1.44
C GLU A 59 -7.24 -4.10 1.92
N ASN A 60 -6.36 -4.37 2.88
CA ASN A 60 -6.26 -5.67 3.55
C ASN A 60 -7.09 -5.74 4.84
N ALA A 61 -7.91 -4.72 5.14
CA ALA A 61 -8.80 -4.68 6.31
C ALA A 61 -8.05 -5.02 7.62
N ARG A 62 -6.81 -4.52 7.77
CA ARG A 62 -6.01 -4.77 8.97
C ARG A 62 -6.25 -3.69 10.02
N LYS A 63 -6.02 -4.06 11.29
CA LYS A 63 -6.05 -3.11 12.41
C LYS A 63 -5.01 -2.00 12.16
N PRO A 64 -5.33 -0.73 12.46
CA PRO A 64 -6.44 -0.25 13.31
C PRO A 64 -7.72 0.14 12.56
N ILE A 65 -7.78 0.02 11.23
CA ILE A 65 -8.87 0.61 10.43
C ILE A 65 -10.08 -0.31 10.43
N ASP A 66 -9.88 -1.57 10.07
CA ASP A 66 -10.95 -2.54 10.10
C ASP A 66 -10.52 -3.77 10.90
N ASP A 67 -11.51 -4.44 11.48
CA ASP A 67 -11.31 -5.70 12.18
C ASP A 67 -12.31 -6.70 11.63
N PRO A 68 -11.88 -7.65 10.76
CA PRO A 68 -12.78 -8.65 10.20
C PRO A 68 -13.41 -9.50 11.30
N ASP A 69 -12.75 -9.65 12.46
CA ASP A 69 -13.18 -10.50 13.58
C ASP A 69 -14.34 -9.92 14.43
N THR A 70 -15.07 -8.89 13.96
CA THR A 70 -16.10 -8.22 14.78
C THR A 70 -17.54 -8.55 14.41
N HIS A 71 -17.88 -9.82 14.64
CA HIS A 71 -19.21 -10.27 15.09
C HIS A 71 -19.65 -9.35 16.26
N LEU A 72 -20.72 -8.55 16.18
CA LEU A 72 -22.05 -9.02 16.63
C LEU A 72 -23.23 -8.10 16.26
N GLU A 73 -23.10 -7.08 15.42
CA GLU A 73 -24.31 -6.30 15.03
C GLU A 73 -24.46 -5.99 13.53
N LEU A 74 -23.40 -6.05 12.71
CA LEU A 74 -23.47 -5.60 11.30
C LEU A 74 -22.60 -6.39 10.29
N THR A 75 -22.01 -7.54 10.65
CA THR A 75 -21.23 -8.38 9.72
C THR A 75 -22.05 -9.35 8.88
N MET A 76 -23.39 -9.24 8.89
CA MET A 76 -24.31 -10.10 8.12
C MET A 76 -24.21 -10.01 6.58
N ILE A 77 -23.10 -9.52 6.01
CA ILE A 77 -22.86 -9.54 4.55
C ILE A 77 -21.43 -9.99 4.16
N HIS A 78 -20.35 -9.60 4.89
CA HIS A 78 -18.97 -9.91 4.46
C HIS A 78 -18.36 -11.18 5.10
N GLU A 79 -18.64 -11.45 6.37
CA GLU A 79 -18.21 -12.71 7.03
C GLU A 79 -19.08 -13.91 6.59
N VAL A 80 -20.34 -13.66 6.23
CA VAL A 80 -21.26 -14.70 5.72
C VAL A 80 -20.66 -15.41 4.50
N MET A 81 -19.92 -14.69 3.64
CA MET A 81 -19.27 -15.30 2.47
C MET A 81 -18.23 -16.37 2.86
N ILE A 82 -17.49 -16.16 3.96
CA ILE A 82 -16.49 -17.10 4.47
C ILE A 82 -17.18 -18.24 5.24
N LEU A 83 -18.26 -17.93 5.96
CA LEU A 83 -19.02 -18.91 6.74
C LEU A 83 -19.90 -19.84 5.86
N ASP A 84 -20.30 -19.38 4.68
CA ASP A 84 -21.12 -20.15 3.72
C ASP A 84 -20.28 -21.11 2.85
N ASN A 85 -18.96 -20.88 2.76
CA ASN A 85 -18.05 -21.68 1.95
C ASN A 85 -17.14 -22.54 2.82
N SER A 86 -16.85 -23.77 2.37
CA SER A 86 -15.94 -24.68 3.07
C SER A 86 -15.00 -25.39 2.10
N GLY A 87 -13.88 -25.89 2.61
CA GLY A 87 -12.92 -26.66 1.82
C GLY A 87 -12.23 -25.83 0.72
N PRO A 88 -12.32 -26.23 -0.58
CA PRO A 88 -11.61 -25.54 -1.66
C PRO A 88 -12.01 -24.09 -1.87
N ASP A 89 -13.29 -23.76 -1.74
CA ASP A 89 -13.82 -22.42 -2.01
C ASP A 89 -13.33 -21.41 -0.96
N LEU A 90 -13.23 -21.85 0.30
CA LEU A 90 -12.58 -21.08 1.36
C LEU A 90 -11.11 -20.84 1.05
N GLY A 91 -10.40 -21.87 0.58
CA GLY A 91 -9.00 -21.76 0.17
C GLY A 91 -8.77 -20.72 -0.93
N LEU A 92 -9.69 -20.60 -1.89
CA LEU A 92 -9.62 -19.59 -2.95
C LEU A 92 -9.83 -18.17 -2.42
N MET A 93 -10.71 -17.98 -1.44
CA MET A 93 -10.93 -16.67 -0.82
C MET A 93 -9.70 -16.21 -0.02
N GLU A 94 -9.12 -17.11 0.80
CA GLU A 94 -7.88 -16.84 1.54
C GLU A 94 -6.69 -16.63 0.61
N PHE A 95 -6.64 -17.33 -0.53
CA PHE A 95 -5.62 -17.06 -1.53
C PHE A 95 -5.79 -15.67 -2.17
N GLY A 96 -7.01 -15.22 -2.39
CA GLY A 96 -7.31 -13.87 -2.87
C GLY A 96 -6.85 -12.77 -1.91
N THR A 97 -7.05 -12.95 -0.60
CA THR A 97 -6.56 -11.99 0.42
C THR A 97 -5.03 -11.95 0.44
N PHE A 98 -4.37 -13.11 0.34
CA PHE A 98 -2.91 -13.20 0.22
C PHE A 98 -2.38 -12.49 -1.04
N LEU A 99 -3.00 -12.71 -2.20
CA LEU A 99 -2.60 -12.06 -3.45
C LEU A 99 -2.74 -10.54 -3.38
N LYS A 100 -3.80 -10.03 -2.73
CA LYS A 100 -3.99 -8.60 -2.52
C LYS A 100 -2.86 -8.02 -1.66
N PHE A 101 -2.50 -8.69 -0.56
CA PHE A 101 -1.38 -8.28 0.27
C PHE A 101 -0.06 -8.29 -0.52
N LEU A 102 0.19 -9.36 -1.29
CA LEU A 102 1.38 -9.50 -2.11
C LEU A 102 1.52 -8.37 -3.15
N PHE A 103 0.41 -7.97 -3.77
CA PHE A 103 0.40 -6.90 -4.77
C PHE A 103 0.82 -5.55 -4.17
N PHE A 104 0.15 -5.11 -3.10
CA PHE A 104 0.48 -3.82 -2.45
C PHE A 104 1.85 -3.88 -1.75
N GLY A 105 2.15 -4.98 -1.06
CA GLY A 105 3.43 -5.20 -0.39
C GLY A 105 4.60 -5.25 -1.39
N GLY A 106 4.40 -5.80 -2.59
CA GLY A 106 5.41 -5.85 -3.63
C GLY A 106 5.75 -4.47 -4.20
N ILE A 107 4.74 -3.63 -4.45
CA ILE A 107 4.92 -2.24 -4.89
C ILE A 107 5.68 -1.46 -3.80
N LEU A 108 5.27 -1.61 -2.55
CA LEU A 108 5.90 -0.93 -1.41
C LEU A 108 7.35 -1.39 -1.20
N SER A 109 7.63 -2.69 -1.33
CA SER A 109 8.97 -3.27 -1.21
C SER A 109 9.94 -2.61 -2.21
N ARG A 110 9.53 -2.46 -3.46
CA ARG A 110 10.33 -1.82 -4.51
C ARG A 110 10.52 -0.32 -4.27
N LEU A 111 9.53 0.35 -3.70
CA LEU A 111 9.63 1.77 -3.38
C LEU A 111 10.54 2.04 -2.17
N ILE A 112 10.55 1.15 -1.16
CA ILE A 112 11.41 1.28 0.03
C ILE A 112 12.85 0.89 -0.27
N PHE A 113 13.07 -0.20 -1.01
CA PHE A 113 14.39 -0.74 -1.32
C PHE A 113 14.63 -0.69 -2.84
N PRO A 114 15.01 0.47 -3.40
CA PRO A 114 15.28 0.63 -4.83
C PRO A 114 16.63 0.02 -5.24
N VAL A 115 17.10 -1.06 -4.60
CA VAL A 115 18.45 -1.59 -4.82
C VAL A 115 18.40 -2.72 -5.84
N ASP A 116 19.14 -2.58 -6.93
CA ASP A 116 19.41 -3.69 -7.84
C ASP A 116 20.90 -3.97 -7.87
N PHE A 117 21.23 -5.18 -7.44
CA PHE A 117 22.48 -5.83 -7.74
C PHE A 117 22.35 -6.36 -9.18
N SER A 118 23.39 -6.28 -10.00
CA SER A 118 23.41 -6.79 -11.38
C SER A 118 23.18 -8.32 -11.50
N ILE A 119 22.87 -8.98 -10.39
CA ILE A 119 22.62 -10.41 -10.22
C ILE A 119 21.13 -10.59 -9.89
N GLY A 120 20.37 -11.20 -10.80
CA GLY A 120 18.91 -11.35 -10.65
C GLY A 120 18.48 -12.12 -9.39
N ALA A 121 19.25 -13.12 -8.95
CA ALA A 121 18.97 -13.87 -7.73
C ALA A 121 19.03 -12.99 -6.46
N LEU A 122 19.94 -12.02 -6.43
CA LEU A 122 20.11 -11.13 -5.29
C LEU A 122 18.95 -10.12 -5.22
N ASN A 123 18.46 -9.63 -6.35
CA ASN A 123 17.29 -8.74 -6.40
C ASN A 123 16.01 -9.44 -5.97
N TYR A 124 15.88 -10.73 -6.31
CA TYR A 124 14.77 -11.55 -5.82
C TYR A 124 14.83 -11.73 -4.30
N LEU A 125 16.02 -11.94 -3.74
CA LEU A 125 16.23 -12.04 -2.30
C LEU A 125 15.88 -10.71 -1.60
N VAL A 126 16.34 -9.57 -2.12
CA VAL A 126 16.00 -8.24 -1.57
C VAL A 126 14.48 -8.01 -1.59
N PHE A 127 13.81 -8.39 -2.67
CA PHE A 127 12.36 -8.30 -2.77
C PHE A 127 11.65 -9.13 -1.69
N ILE A 128 12.05 -10.40 -1.50
CA ILE A 128 11.50 -11.27 -0.45
C ILE A 128 11.74 -10.67 0.94
N VAL A 129 12.96 -10.23 1.23
CA VAL A 129 13.30 -9.64 2.53
C VAL A 129 12.48 -8.36 2.77
N GLY A 130 12.31 -7.52 1.74
CA GLY A 130 11.47 -6.33 1.82
C GLY A 130 10.01 -6.67 2.10
N LEU A 131 9.46 -7.70 1.45
CA LEU A 131 8.10 -8.17 1.70
C LEU A 131 7.94 -8.67 3.14
N PHE A 132 8.89 -9.45 3.66
CA PHE A 132 8.90 -9.89 5.05
C PHE A 132 8.99 -8.72 6.04
N ALA A 133 9.81 -7.71 5.75
CA ALA A 133 9.91 -6.52 6.58
C ALA A 133 8.57 -5.76 6.67
N ILE A 134 7.85 -5.66 5.55
CA ILE A 134 6.52 -5.03 5.50
C ILE A 134 5.50 -5.86 6.28
N ALA A 135 5.49 -7.19 6.07
CA ALA A 135 4.62 -8.09 6.82
C ALA A 135 4.87 -8.00 8.33
N PHE A 136 6.14 -7.92 8.74
CA PHE A 136 6.52 -7.75 10.13
C PHE A 136 6.07 -6.39 10.70
N ALA A 137 6.23 -5.31 9.94
CA ALA A 137 5.74 -3.98 10.34
C ALA A 137 4.23 -3.95 10.51
N VAL A 138 3.48 -4.59 9.60
CA VAL A 138 2.02 -4.75 9.72
C VAL A 138 1.68 -5.57 10.96
N GLY A 139 2.35 -6.70 11.19
CA GLY A 139 2.12 -7.54 12.38
C GLY A 139 2.38 -6.80 13.71
N ILE A 140 3.40 -5.93 13.77
CA ILE A 140 3.63 -5.05 14.91
C ILE A 140 2.46 -4.06 15.09
N LEU A 141 2.01 -3.43 14.00
CA LEU A 141 0.88 -2.50 14.07
C LEU A 141 -0.40 -3.18 14.52
N GLU A 142 -0.65 -4.42 14.10
CA GLU A 142 -1.78 -5.21 14.58
C GLU A 142 -1.65 -5.58 16.05
N SER A 143 -0.43 -5.86 16.52
CA SER A 143 -0.15 -6.22 17.91
C SER A 143 -0.33 -5.04 18.88
N ILE A 144 -0.06 -3.81 18.42
CA ILE A 144 -0.16 -2.58 19.23
C ILE A 144 -1.50 -1.86 18.99
N GLY A 145 -2.06 -1.99 17.80
CA GLY A 145 -3.14 -1.16 17.29
C GLY A 145 -4.49 -1.48 17.91
N VAL A 146 -5.10 -0.47 18.53
CA VAL A 146 -6.50 -0.52 18.95
C VAL A 146 -7.41 -0.18 17.77
N ARG A 147 -8.48 -0.94 17.59
CA ARG A 147 -9.50 -0.70 16.56
C ARG A 147 -10.04 0.72 16.63
N TYR A 148 -10.03 1.43 15.51
CA TYR A 148 -10.65 2.73 15.38
C TYR A 148 -12.17 2.62 15.24
N LYS A 149 -12.88 3.64 15.76
CA LYS A 149 -14.32 3.76 15.55
C LYS A 149 -14.58 4.06 14.06
N LEU A 150 -15.61 3.46 13.47
CA LEU A 150 -16.06 3.65 12.08
C LEU A 150 -15.94 5.08 11.51
N PRO A 151 -16.36 6.17 12.19
CA PRO A 151 -16.23 7.52 11.64
C PRO A 151 -14.77 7.98 11.46
N ARG A 152 -13.83 7.43 12.25
CA ARG A 152 -12.40 7.74 12.14
C ARG A 152 -11.78 7.12 10.89
N ASN A 153 -12.34 6.02 10.37
CA ASN A 153 -11.84 5.36 9.16
C ASN A 153 -11.96 6.28 7.95
N THR A 154 -13.10 6.96 7.82
CA THR A 154 -13.32 7.95 6.75
C THR A 154 -12.34 9.11 6.88
N THR A 155 -12.08 9.61 8.09
CA THR A 155 -11.09 10.68 8.32
C THR A 155 -9.67 10.24 7.94
N PHE A 156 -9.29 9.00 8.28
CA PHE A 156 -7.98 8.44 7.94
C PHE A 156 -7.80 8.34 6.41
N LEU A 157 -8.83 7.86 5.70
CA LEU A 157 -8.83 7.81 4.24
C LEU A 157 -8.73 9.20 3.60
N MET A 158 -9.52 10.15 4.10
CA MET A 158 -9.45 11.55 3.66
C MET A 158 -8.06 12.14 3.89
N SER A 159 -7.39 11.82 5.02
CA SER A 159 -6.02 12.27 5.23
C SER A 159 -5.03 11.65 4.25
N SER A 160 -5.17 10.37 3.91
CA SER A 160 -4.29 9.74 2.91
C SER A 160 -4.42 10.41 1.54
N PHE A 161 -5.65 10.73 1.13
CA PHE A 161 -5.94 11.45 -0.11
C PHE A 161 -5.44 12.89 -0.08
N ALA A 162 -5.65 13.61 1.03
CA ALA A 162 -5.16 14.97 1.21
C ALA A 162 -3.63 15.04 1.17
N ILE A 163 -2.94 14.09 1.81
CA ILE A 163 -1.47 14.04 1.81
C ILE A 163 -0.94 13.76 0.39
N ALA A 164 -1.55 12.82 -0.34
CA ALA A 164 -1.15 12.50 -1.71
C ALA A 164 -1.36 13.69 -2.67
N THR A 165 -2.50 14.37 -2.57
CA THR A 165 -2.82 15.55 -3.39
C THR A 165 -1.91 16.74 -3.06
N LEU A 166 -1.63 17.00 -1.78
CA LEU A 166 -0.70 18.05 -1.38
C LEU A 166 0.72 17.77 -1.89
N ALA A 167 1.19 16.53 -1.79
CA ALA A 167 2.49 16.13 -2.32
C ALA A 167 2.59 16.39 -3.83
N LEU A 168 1.53 16.09 -4.58
CA LEU A 168 1.46 16.38 -6.02
C LEU A 168 1.54 17.88 -6.29
N ILE A 169 0.73 18.70 -5.59
CA ILE A 169 0.71 20.15 -5.77
C ILE A 169 2.10 20.76 -5.46
N PHE A 170 2.74 20.33 -4.37
CA PHE A 170 4.08 20.79 -4.02
C PHE A 170 5.13 20.36 -5.03
N SER A 171 5.02 19.15 -5.58
CA SER A 171 5.93 18.70 -6.63
C SER A 171 5.81 19.56 -7.88
N ILE A 172 4.59 19.95 -8.28
CA ILE A 172 4.38 20.86 -9.43
C ILE A 172 4.98 22.24 -9.17
N ARG A 173 4.75 22.81 -7.98
CA ARG A 173 5.21 24.16 -7.64
C ARG A 173 6.71 24.24 -7.30
N GLY A 174 7.29 23.16 -6.80
CA GLY A 174 8.67 23.10 -6.32
C GLY A 174 9.75 23.11 -7.40
N GLY A 175 9.39 23.13 -8.69
CA GLY A 175 10.36 23.26 -9.79
C GLY A 175 11.39 22.14 -9.87
N ILE A 176 11.08 20.96 -9.33
CA ILE A 176 11.93 19.77 -9.47
C ILE A 176 11.53 19.13 -10.80
N THR A 177 12.27 19.52 -11.84
CA THR A 177 12.36 18.92 -13.17
C THR A 177 13.82 18.81 -13.53
#